data_AF-A0A7C1KM72-F1
#
_entry.id   AF-A0A7C1KM72-F1
#
_cell.length_a   1.000
_cell.length_b   1.000
_cell.length_c   1.000
_cell.angle_alpha   90.00
_cell.angle_beta   90.00
_cell.angle_gamma   90.00
#
_symmetry.space_group_name_H-M   'P 1'
#
loop_
_entity.id
_entity.type
_entity.pdbx_description
1 polymer ?
#
loop_
_entity_poly.entity_id
_entity_poly.type
_entity_poly.pdbx_seq_one_letter_code
_entity_poly.pdbx_strand_id
1 'polypeptide(L)'
;MSKKKKSRFGAHNVGADVNRRKTESSGYGYLLIPKGTPLFKEKPTKGKNRVNLDIIPYIVSVDNHPDANSDIPDSAHKGNPWYKRPIWVHRSIGTDNDSVVCLKTIG
;
A
#
# COMPACT_ATOMS: atom_id res chain seq x y z
N MET A 1 -7.52 -16.97 -33.94
CA MET A 1 -7.94 -16.91 -32.52
C MET A 1 -8.64 -18.20 -32.15
N SER A 2 -8.11 -18.97 -31.20
CA SER A 2 -8.67 -20.28 -30.81
C SER A 2 -9.98 -20.10 -30.02
N LYS A 3 -11.05 -20.84 -30.40
CA LYS A 3 -12.34 -20.84 -29.70
C LYS A 3 -12.18 -21.49 -28.33
N LYS A 4 -12.37 -20.72 -27.25
CA LYS A 4 -12.29 -21.21 -25.86
C LYS A 4 -13.35 -22.29 -25.63
N LYS A 5 -12.93 -23.50 -25.19
CA LYS A 5 -13.84 -24.61 -24.87
C LYS A 5 -14.72 -24.26 -23.67
N LYS A 6 -16.04 -24.41 -23.84
CA LYS A 6 -17.04 -24.25 -22.77
C LYS A 6 -16.99 -25.47 -21.85
N SER A 7 -16.35 -25.36 -20.68
CA SER A 7 -16.40 -26.42 -19.65
C SER A 7 -17.46 -26.11 -18.59
N ARG A 8 -18.01 -27.15 -17.94
CA ARG A 8 -19.02 -27.02 -16.86
C ARG A 8 -18.45 -26.39 -15.57
N PHE A 9 -17.14 -26.52 -15.35
CA PHE A 9 -16.39 -25.81 -14.32
C PHE A 9 -15.91 -24.42 -14.78
N GLY A 10 -16.27 -24.03 -16.01
CA GLY A 10 -16.23 -22.66 -16.49
C GLY A 10 -14.82 -22.11 -16.73
N ALA A 11 -14.16 -22.50 -17.82
CA ALA A 11 -13.07 -21.68 -18.38
C ALA A 11 -13.53 -20.22 -18.65
N HIS A 12 -14.82 -20.03 -18.90
CA HIS A 12 -15.46 -18.72 -19.00
C HIS A 12 -15.71 -18.07 -17.63
N ASN A 13 -16.29 -18.77 -16.67
CA ASN A 13 -16.67 -18.20 -15.36
C ASN A 13 -15.44 -17.96 -14.47
N VAL A 14 -14.50 -18.90 -14.45
CA VAL A 14 -13.19 -18.74 -13.80
C VAL A 14 -12.39 -17.64 -14.51
N GLY A 15 -12.42 -17.58 -15.85
CA GLY A 15 -11.79 -16.50 -16.61
C GLY A 15 -12.40 -15.13 -16.31
N ALA A 16 -13.72 -15.04 -16.15
CA ALA A 16 -14.42 -13.82 -15.79
C ALA A 16 -14.09 -13.38 -14.35
N ASP A 17 -14.03 -14.31 -13.39
CA ASP A 17 -13.65 -14.00 -12.00
C ASP A 17 -12.18 -13.59 -11.88
N VAL A 18 -11.27 -14.28 -12.58
CA VAL A 18 -9.85 -13.89 -12.64
C VAL A 18 -9.68 -12.50 -13.26
N ASN A 19 -10.41 -12.19 -14.32
CA ASN A 19 -10.39 -10.85 -14.93
C ASN A 19 -10.99 -9.81 -13.98
N ARG A 20 -12.10 -10.13 -13.31
CA ARG A 20 -12.74 -9.29 -12.30
C ARG A 20 -11.75 -8.95 -11.19
N ARG A 21 -11.09 -9.94 -10.57
CA ARG A 21 -10.06 -9.75 -9.54
C ARG A 21 -8.89 -8.87 -10.01
N LYS A 22 -8.42 -9.07 -11.26
CA LYS A 22 -7.38 -8.21 -11.86
C LYS A 22 -7.82 -6.77 -12.06
N THR A 23 -9.12 -6.54 -12.32
CA THR A 23 -9.68 -5.20 -12.57
C THR A 23 -10.23 -4.49 -11.34
N GLU A 24 -10.55 -5.21 -10.27
CA GLU A 24 -11.13 -4.65 -9.03
C GLU A 24 -10.09 -4.00 -8.13
N SER A 25 -8.81 -4.38 -8.24
CA SER A 25 -7.74 -3.80 -7.43
C SER A 25 -6.40 -4.06 -8.10
N SER A 26 -5.79 -3.02 -8.68
CA SER A 26 -4.33 -3.00 -8.81
C SER A 26 -3.76 -2.69 -7.42
N GLY A 27 -3.86 -3.66 -6.51
CA GLY A 27 -3.48 -3.49 -5.12
C GLY A 27 -1.98 -3.25 -5.02
N TYR A 28 -1.59 -2.05 -4.58
CA TYR A 28 -0.21 -1.78 -4.20
C TYR A 28 0.00 -2.34 -2.79
N GLY A 29 0.22 -3.66 -2.72
CA GLY A 29 0.34 -4.38 -1.46
C GLY A 29 -0.98 -4.37 -0.67
N TYR A 30 -0.99 -3.66 0.46
CA TYR A 30 -2.14 -3.54 1.36
C TYR A 30 -3.11 -2.41 0.98
N LEU A 31 -2.80 -1.61 -0.05
CA LEU A 31 -3.63 -0.47 -0.47
C LEU A 31 -4.67 -0.89 -1.52
N LEU A 32 -5.94 -0.67 -1.19
CA LEU A 32 -7.04 -0.71 -2.14
C LEU A 32 -7.21 0.67 -2.78
N ILE A 33 -6.68 0.82 -3.99
CA ILE A 33 -6.71 2.09 -4.71
C ILE A 33 -7.98 2.16 -5.56
N PRO A 34 -8.80 3.23 -5.44
CA PRO A 34 -9.99 3.39 -6.27
C PRO A 34 -9.67 3.36 -7.77
N LYS A 35 -10.63 2.88 -8.56
CA LYS A 35 -10.47 2.85 -10.02
C LYS A 35 -10.33 4.26 -10.56
N GLY A 36 -9.33 4.48 -11.41
CA GLY A 36 -9.05 5.77 -12.03
C GLY A 36 -8.21 6.73 -11.19
N THR A 37 -7.76 6.33 -9.98
CA THR A 37 -6.80 7.14 -9.22
C THR A 37 -5.45 7.16 -9.95
N PRO A 38 -4.96 8.33 -10.40
CA PRO A 38 -3.67 8.42 -11.05
C PRO A 38 -2.57 8.14 -10.04
N LEU A 39 -1.68 7.21 -10.38
CA LEU A 39 -0.51 6.93 -9.57
C LEU A 39 0.61 7.88 -9.97
N PHE A 40 1.28 8.43 -8.95
CA PHE A 40 2.49 9.18 -9.20
C PHE A 40 3.52 8.25 -9.86
N LYS A 41 4.00 8.67 -11.03
CA LYS A 41 5.10 8.03 -11.74
C LYS A 41 6.09 9.11 -12.11
N GLU A 42 7.35 8.90 -11.74
CA GLU A 42 8.43 9.80 -12.08
C GLU A 42 8.51 9.99 -13.60
N LYS A 43 8.55 11.24 -14.05
CA LYS A 43 8.82 11.54 -15.46
C LYS A 43 10.34 11.51 -15.66
N PRO A 44 10.89 10.62 -16.51
CA PRO A 44 12.32 10.56 -16.75
C PRO A 44 12.76 11.88 -17.38
N THR A 45 13.56 12.67 -16.66
CA THR A 45 14.08 13.93 -17.18
C THR A 45 15.53 13.70 -17.59
N LYS A 46 15.79 13.66 -18.90
CA LYS A 46 17.14 13.62 -19.51
C LYS A 46 18.09 12.59 -18.86
N GLY A 47 17.66 11.32 -18.76
CA GLY A 47 18.50 10.22 -18.26
C GLY A 47 18.65 10.13 -16.73
N LYS A 48 17.91 10.95 -15.97
CA LYS A 48 17.84 10.85 -14.50
C LYS A 48 16.42 10.49 -14.06
N ASN A 49 16.29 9.37 -13.35
CA ASN A 49 15.03 8.87 -12.76
C ASN A 49 14.84 9.35 -11.30
N ARG A 50 15.38 10.53 -10.94
CA ARG A 50 15.32 11.06 -9.58
C ARG A 50 14.33 12.23 -9.52
N VAL A 51 13.45 12.20 -8.53
CA VAL A 51 12.51 13.28 -8.21
C VAL A 51 12.79 13.74 -6.79
N ASN A 52 12.79 15.05 -6.57
CA ASN A 52 12.85 15.63 -5.23
C ASN A 52 11.42 15.77 -4.70
N LEU A 53 11.18 15.32 -3.48
CA LEU A 53 9.90 15.40 -2.79
C LEU A 53 10.10 16.13 -1.47
N ASP A 54 9.37 17.21 -1.27
CA ASP A 54 9.36 17.96 -0.01
C ASP A 54 8.28 17.38 0.89
N ILE A 55 8.67 16.84 2.05
CA ILE A 55 7.75 16.28 3.04
C ILE A 55 7.61 17.30 4.18
N ILE A 56 6.39 17.82 4.36
CA ILE A 56 6.08 18.74 5.44
C ILE A 56 5.98 17.93 6.74
N PRO A 57 6.77 18.25 7.79
CA PRO A 57 6.68 17.55 9.05
C PRO A 57 5.40 17.92 9.80
N TYR A 58 4.96 17.00 10.66
CA TYR A 58 3.86 17.21 11.60
C TYR A 58 4.38 17.14 13.04
N ILE A 59 3.68 17.76 13.98
CA ILE A 59 3.98 17.62 15.40
C ILE A 59 3.39 16.31 15.92
N VAL A 60 4.21 15.46 16.51
CA VAL A 60 3.76 14.19 17.09
C VAL A 60 2.82 14.47 18.27
N SER A 61 1.61 13.91 18.22
CA SER A 61 0.58 14.12 19.24
C SER A 61 0.42 12.96 20.23
N VAL A 62 1.00 11.79 19.94
CA VAL A 62 0.84 10.56 20.72
C VAL A 62 2.11 10.22 21.50
N ASP A 63 1.94 9.61 22.68
CA ASP A 63 3.06 9.23 23.55
C ASP A 63 3.79 7.95 23.08
N ASN A 64 3.12 7.11 22.29
CA ASN A 64 3.61 5.80 21.85
C ASN A 64 3.86 5.75 20.33
N HIS A 65 4.50 6.78 19.77
CA HIS A 65 4.78 6.80 18.35
C HIS A 65 5.71 5.62 17.94
N PRO A 66 5.43 4.90 16.84
CA PRO A 66 6.24 3.73 16.44
C PRO A 66 7.72 3.99 16.16
N ASP A 67 8.08 5.21 15.76
CA ASP A 67 9.46 5.64 15.54
C ASP A 67 10.11 6.31 16.79
N ALA A 68 9.42 6.36 17.93
CA ALA A 68 9.99 6.92 19.16
C ALA A 68 11.06 5.99 19.73
N ASN A 69 12.20 6.56 20.12
CA ASN A 69 13.32 5.85 20.72
C ASN A 69 13.71 6.55 22.04
N SER A 70 13.65 5.82 23.15
CA SER A 70 13.97 6.33 24.49
C SER A 70 15.38 6.89 24.61
N ASP A 71 16.32 6.38 23.81
CA ASP A 71 17.73 6.75 23.87
C ASP A 71 18.04 7.99 23.01
N ILE A 72 17.10 8.41 22.16
CA ILE A 72 17.27 9.53 21.21
C ILE A 72 16.19 10.60 21.47
N PRO A 73 16.55 11.72 22.12
CA PRO A 73 15.60 12.79 22.46
C PRO A 73 14.91 13.46 21.25
N ASP A 74 15.57 13.48 20.09
CA ASP A 74 15.05 14.09 18.86
C ASP A 74 14.31 13.09 17.96
N SER A 75 14.04 11.87 18.45
CA SER A 75 13.19 10.92 17.74
C SER A 75 11.71 11.34 17.81
N ALA A 76 10.80 10.48 17.35
CA ALA A 76 9.39 10.80 17.22
C ALA A 76 8.61 10.87 18.54
N HIS A 77 9.17 11.51 19.56
CA HIS A 77 8.49 11.78 20.83
C HIS A 77 7.40 12.83 20.66
N LYS A 78 6.42 12.79 21.55
CA LYS A 78 5.32 13.77 21.57
C LYS A 78 5.85 15.20 21.67
N GLY A 79 5.36 16.07 20.81
CA GLY A 79 5.81 17.47 20.69
C GLY A 79 6.91 17.69 19.66
N ASN A 80 7.63 16.65 19.24
CA ASN A 80 8.68 16.79 18.24
C ASN A 80 8.11 16.84 16.80
N PRO A 81 8.77 17.55 15.87
CA PRO A 81 8.43 17.49 14.45
C PRO A 81 8.89 16.15 13.85
N TRP A 82 8.03 15.50 13.07
CA TRP A 82 8.33 14.21 12.43
C TRP A 82 7.74 14.12 11.01
N TYR A 83 8.31 13.28 10.15
CA TYR A 83 8.02 13.27 8.71
C TYR A 83 7.27 12.02 8.21
N LYS A 84 7.12 10.98 9.04
CA LYS A 84 6.43 9.73 8.65
C LYS A 84 5.74 9.09 9.86
N ARG A 85 4.77 8.22 9.63
CA ARG A 85 4.23 7.33 10.67
C ARG A 85 4.15 5.93 10.09
N PRO A 86 4.99 4.98 10.51
CA PRO A 86 4.94 3.64 9.96
C PRO A 86 3.69 2.93 10.48
N ILE A 87 3.09 2.13 9.60
CA ILE A 87 1.96 1.25 9.92
C ILE A 87 2.42 -0.20 9.84
N TRP A 88 1.93 -1.04 10.74
CA TRP A 88 2.21 -2.47 10.64
C TRP A 88 1.27 -3.12 9.64
N VAL A 89 1.78 -4.12 8.93
CA VAL A 89 1.06 -4.84 7.89
C VAL A 89 1.25 -6.33 8.15
N HIS A 90 0.15 -7.04 8.33
CA HIS A 90 0.14 -8.49 8.34
C HIS A 90 0.15 -8.98 6.90
N ARG A 91 1.08 -9.88 6.58
CA ARG A 91 1.25 -10.47 5.24
C ARG A 91 0.96 -11.96 5.30
N SER A 92 0.63 -12.54 4.15
CA SER A 92 0.36 -13.98 4.01
C SER A 92 -0.79 -14.46 4.90
N ILE A 93 -1.87 -13.67 4.94
CA ILE A 93 -3.08 -14.02 5.69
C ILE A 93 -4.04 -14.81 4.81
N GLY A 94 -4.51 -15.95 5.31
CA GLY A 94 -5.45 -16.81 4.61
C GLY A 94 -4.86 -17.55 3.39
N THR A 95 -5.72 -18.27 2.68
CA THR A 95 -5.32 -19.05 1.48
C THR A 95 -4.95 -18.18 0.30
N ASP A 96 -5.45 -16.94 0.26
CA ASP A 96 -5.23 -15.99 -0.83
C ASP A 96 -3.96 -15.14 -0.62
N ASN A 97 -3.21 -15.35 0.47
CA ASN A 97 -2.02 -14.60 0.85
C ASN A 97 -2.25 -13.08 0.96
N ASP A 98 -3.37 -12.70 1.57
CA ASP A 98 -3.76 -11.30 1.68
C ASP A 98 -2.77 -10.51 2.57
N SER A 99 -2.68 -9.22 2.29
CA SER A 99 -1.96 -8.25 3.11
C SER A 99 -2.95 -7.26 3.72
N VAL A 100 -3.02 -7.19 5.04
CA VAL A 100 -3.97 -6.35 5.77
C VAL A 100 -3.23 -5.43 6.74
N VAL A 101 -3.74 -4.21 6.89
CA VAL A 101 -3.18 -3.23 7.84
C VAL A 101 -3.54 -3.63 9.27
N CYS A 102 -2.56 -3.59 10.16
CA CYS A 102 -2.78 -3.87 11.58
C CYS A 102 -3.53 -2.70 12.23
N LEU A 103 -4.72 -2.98 12.76
CA LEU A 103 -5.53 -1.97 13.46
C LEU A 103 -4.84 -1.44 14.72
N LYS A 104 -3.90 -2.19 15.32
CA LYS A 104 -3.14 -1.71 16.49
C LYS A 104 -2.25 -0.50 16.17
N THR A 105 -1.88 -0.28 14.91
CA THR A 105 -1.07 0.88 14.51
C THR A 105 -1.91 2.09 14.12
N ILE A 106 -3.21 1.89 13.92
CA ILE A 106 -4.20 2.91 13.55
C ILE A 106 -5.28 2.91 14.64
N GLY A 107 -4.95 3.50 15.79
CA GLY A 107 -5.81 3.61 16.96
C GLY A 107 -5.15 4.47 18.03
#